data_AF-A0A409YV57-F1
#
_entry.id   AF-A0A409YV57-F1
#
_cell.length_a   1.000
_cell.length_b   1.000
_cell.length_c   1.000
_cell.angle_alpha   90.00
_cell.angle_beta   90.00
_cell.angle_gamma   90.00
#
_symmetry.space_group_name_H-M   'P 1'
#
loop_
_entity.id
_entity.type
_entity.pdbx_description
1 polymer ?
#
loop_
_entity_poly.entity_id
_entity_poly.type
_entity_poly.pdbx_seq_one_letter_code
_entity_poly.pdbx_strand_id
1 'polypeptide(L)'
;MNQRGGGTDWSHEHNSRFEVSKSVVMHMTRGRERAGWNEETGEGIPVLEVGDEVVKRVRSFKYLGVYVDDELRWKVQESKACEKATKWTLQFKRLAKPSTGINMRLMKQLFNATVIPKLAYALDVWYTPPTKPTEGKKNTGSVAALKKLTTIQRIATLTITGAPRTTPTEVLDAHAGVLPMELLLLKICHRNLVRMATLPETHPLHSLIANEMERPPRNHQSQITKLARIFDLDPRKVEKTGTLPFKVTGATATISVTIRNTAKKAMREERRDEAEVNVYTDGGGRERRVAAAVAYNNGEEEECYTWSHVLGSTAKYTVLEAELTGILIAVHMLKKTDMQDDNTASIYTDSQLAIKRIARKSRKGNQPVLRAIQETVRTMRGRIAIRWIPGHKGVAGNERADEVVKETEEGRRHPTDKTELPEFLTGSQPINAEAERKAYAKELMKMWNKRWRKAKKRREGGTMEENVLLDEFQKVAKELTRPQISLLIQARSDHLPLNARLYMIRKAETSKCPRCRTRRGGTRADEDVQHVVYECTAYTRSRRELWRKVGGENKSIREMTAEAEKAKALIVFLIGTGRLSRKWEAAMGEEGEAREEEEERGLHTIVEEDELN
;
A
#
# COMPACT_ATOMS: atom_id res chain seq x y z
N MET A 1 -13.96 32.28 -32.53
CA MET A 1 -13.10 31.56 -33.48
C MET A 1 -12.86 32.39 -34.74
N ASN A 2 -13.91 32.96 -35.32
CA ASN A 2 -13.90 33.71 -36.59
C ASN A 2 -13.51 35.20 -36.48
N GLN A 3 -12.96 35.65 -35.34
CA GLN A 3 -12.50 37.04 -35.20
C GLN A 3 -11.09 37.16 -35.80
N ARG A 4 -10.70 38.37 -36.25
CA ARG A 4 -9.36 38.63 -36.78
C ARG A 4 -8.27 38.31 -35.72
N GLY A 5 -7.28 37.51 -36.09
CA GLY A 5 -6.29 36.91 -35.18
C GLY A 5 -6.83 35.75 -34.33
N GLY A 6 -8.03 35.26 -34.64
CA GLY A 6 -8.71 34.18 -33.94
C GLY A 6 -8.24 32.78 -34.36
N GLY A 7 -8.93 31.76 -33.86
CA GLY A 7 -8.58 30.37 -34.11
C GLY A 7 -8.58 29.99 -35.59
N THR A 8 -9.47 30.55 -36.41
CA THR A 8 -9.49 30.29 -37.87
C THR A 8 -8.23 30.82 -38.54
N ASP A 9 -7.81 32.04 -38.21
CA ASP A 9 -6.61 32.65 -38.77
C ASP A 9 -5.37 31.85 -38.37
N TRP A 10 -5.27 31.46 -37.09
CA TRP A 10 -4.21 30.56 -36.61
C TRP A 10 -4.19 29.23 -37.37
N SER A 11 -5.37 28.62 -37.58
CA SER A 11 -5.54 27.36 -38.29
C SER A 11 -5.06 27.45 -39.75
N HIS A 12 -5.35 28.57 -40.42
CA HIS A 12 -4.85 28.85 -41.77
C HIS A 12 -3.34 29.09 -41.78
N GLU A 13 -2.82 29.94 -40.90
CA GLU A 13 -1.38 30.25 -40.78
C GLU A 13 -0.52 29.02 -40.50
N HIS A 14 -1.04 28.07 -39.70
CA HIS A 14 -0.32 26.86 -39.28
C HIS A 14 -0.71 25.62 -40.10
N ASN A 15 -1.50 25.78 -41.18
CA ASN A 15 -1.99 24.71 -42.04
C ASN A 15 -2.60 23.52 -41.27
N SER A 16 -3.35 23.82 -40.21
CA SER A 16 -3.93 22.86 -39.28
C SER A 16 -5.43 23.10 -39.14
N ARG A 17 -6.23 22.50 -40.03
CA ARG A 17 -7.69 22.72 -40.11
C ARG A 17 -8.44 22.06 -38.95
N PHE A 18 -9.44 22.75 -38.40
CA PHE A 18 -10.35 22.16 -37.43
C PHE A 18 -11.31 21.17 -38.10
N GLU A 19 -11.43 19.98 -37.54
CA GLU A 19 -12.46 19.02 -37.93
C GLU A 19 -13.71 19.24 -37.08
N VAL A 20 -14.62 20.10 -37.57
CA VAL A 20 -15.81 20.54 -36.82
C VAL A 20 -16.74 19.37 -36.49
N SER A 21 -16.85 18.38 -37.37
CA SER A 21 -17.64 17.15 -37.15
C SER A 21 -17.21 16.32 -35.93
N LYS A 22 -15.93 16.42 -35.51
CA LYS A 22 -15.39 15.78 -34.29
C LYS A 22 -15.23 16.75 -33.12
N SER A 23 -15.47 18.04 -33.36
CA SER A 23 -15.38 19.09 -32.36
C SER A 23 -16.67 19.16 -31.56
N VAL A 24 -16.53 19.47 -30.28
CA VAL A 24 -17.67 19.73 -29.40
C VAL A 24 -17.40 20.95 -28.54
N VAL A 25 -18.46 21.65 -28.16
CA VAL A 25 -18.41 22.75 -27.20
C VAL A 25 -19.12 22.36 -25.92
N MET A 26 -18.50 22.64 -24.77
CA MET A 26 -19.08 22.43 -23.46
C MET A 26 -18.94 23.71 -22.66
N HIS A 27 -20.06 24.32 -22.29
CA HIS A 27 -20.07 25.56 -21.51
C HIS A 27 -20.07 25.26 -20.02
N MET A 28 -19.06 25.73 -19.30
CA MET A 28 -18.96 25.62 -17.85
C MET A 28 -19.30 26.97 -17.21
N THR A 29 -20.49 27.12 -16.65
CA THR A 29 -20.91 28.36 -15.96
C THR A 29 -21.66 28.08 -14.67
N ARG A 30 -21.52 28.98 -13.69
CA ARG A 30 -22.27 28.96 -12.42
C ARG A 30 -23.61 29.68 -12.49
N GLY A 31 -23.86 30.46 -13.54
CA GLY A 31 -25.00 31.37 -13.65
C GLY A 31 -26.00 30.99 -14.72
N ARG A 32 -26.32 29.69 -14.89
CA ARG A 32 -27.22 29.24 -15.95
C ARG A 32 -28.60 29.91 -15.87
N GLU A 33 -29.18 29.95 -14.67
CA GLU A 33 -30.47 30.60 -14.41
C GLU A 33 -30.40 32.12 -14.60
N ARG A 34 -29.31 32.77 -14.18
CA ARG A 34 -29.11 34.21 -14.35
C ARG A 34 -28.87 34.61 -15.81
N ALA A 35 -28.41 33.68 -16.63
CA ALA A 35 -28.18 33.88 -18.06
C ALA A 35 -29.41 33.54 -18.91
N GLY A 36 -30.54 33.15 -18.30
CA GLY A 36 -31.77 32.80 -19.02
C GLY A 36 -31.63 31.53 -19.87
N TRP A 37 -30.70 30.63 -19.51
CA TRP A 37 -30.44 29.44 -20.32
C TRP A 37 -31.56 28.42 -20.17
N ASN A 38 -32.20 28.09 -21.29
CA ASN A 38 -33.11 26.97 -21.36
C ASN A 38 -32.35 25.72 -21.83
N GLU A 39 -32.18 24.76 -20.92
CA GLU A 39 -31.44 23.53 -21.20
C GLU A 39 -32.20 22.57 -22.13
N GLU A 40 -33.52 22.64 -22.17
CA GLU A 40 -34.37 21.79 -23.02
C GLU A 40 -34.44 22.31 -24.45
N THR A 41 -34.62 23.63 -24.62
CA THR A 41 -34.73 24.26 -25.94
C THR A 41 -33.38 24.74 -26.50
N GLY A 42 -32.37 24.90 -25.66
CA GLY A 42 -31.07 25.49 -26.02
C GLY A 42 -31.07 27.02 -26.07
N GLU A 43 -32.20 27.67 -25.78
CA GLU A 43 -32.37 29.11 -25.87
C GLU A 43 -31.48 29.86 -24.86
N GLY A 44 -30.90 30.99 -25.29
CA GLY A 44 -30.01 31.83 -24.49
C GLY A 44 -28.59 31.29 -24.31
N ILE A 45 -28.30 30.09 -24.83
CA ILE A 45 -26.98 29.45 -24.67
C ILE A 45 -26.07 29.84 -25.84
N PRO A 46 -24.86 30.36 -25.57
CA PRO A 46 -23.94 30.76 -26.63
C PRO A 46 -23.63 29.61 -27.59
N VAL A 47 -23.65 29.89 -28.88
CA VAL A 47 -23.29 28.95 -29.93
C VAL A 47 -21.83 29.18 -30.33
N LEU A 48 -21.09 28.10 -30.62
CA LEU A 48 -19.75 28.18 -31.16
C LEU A 48 -19.79 27.80 -32.65
N GLU A 49 -19.42 28.74 -33.50
CA GLU A 49 -19.31 28.56 -34.95
C GLU A 49 -17.84 28.56 -35.36
N VAL A 50 -17.51 27.71 -36.32
CA VAL A 50 -16.19 27.63 -36.98
C VAL A 50 -16.43 27.61 -38.47
N GLY A 51 -16.12 28.73 -39.15
CA GLY A 51 -16.65 28.96 -40.50
C GLY A 51 -18.18 29.02 -40.47
N ASP A 52 -18.83 28.29 -41.37
CA ASP A 52 -20.30 28.20 -41.48
C ASP A 52 -20.90 27.00 -40.70
N GLU A 53 -20.08 26.25 -39.97
CA GLU A 53 -20.52 25.08 -39.22
C GLU A 53 -20.69 25.37 -37.72
N VAL A 54 -21.81 24.92 -37.17
CA VAL A 54 -22.10 24.99 -35.73
C VAL A 54 -21.49 23.79 -35.01
N VAL A 55 -20.60 24.06 -34.04
CA VAL A 55 -19.98 23.03 -33.22
C VAL A 55 -21.02 22.43 -32.26
N LYS A 56 -21.09 21.10 -32.22
CA LYS A 56 -22.05 20.38 -31.37
C LYS A 56 -21.85 20.70 -29.89
N ARG A 57 -22.92 21.14 -29.23
CA ARG A 57 -22.97 21.31 -27.78
C ARG A 57 -23.05 19.96 -27.05
N VAL A 58 -22.30 19.81 -25.97
CA VAL A 58 -22.37 18.65 -25.07
C VAL A 58 -22.36 19.07 -23.60
N ARG A 59 -23.01 18.26 -22.75
CA ARG A 59 -23.01 18.43 -21.27
C ARG A 59 -21.95 17.60 -20.56
N SER A 60 -21.37 16.63 -21.25
CA SER A 60 -20.23 15.87 -20.77
C SER A 60 -19.35 15.45 -21.93
N PHE A 61 -18.05 15.48 -21.70
CA PHE A 61 -17.05 15.11 -22.70
C PHE A 61 -15.96 14.23 -22.08
N LYS A 62 -15.47 13.26 -22.84
CA LYS A 62 -14.40 12.37 -22.42
C LYS A 62 -13.05 12.95 -22.84
N TYR A 63 -12.30 13.47 -21.88
CA TYR A 63 -10.95 13.99 -22.09
C TYR A 63 -9.92 13.07 -21.44
N LEU A 64 -8.96 12.58 -22.22
CA LEU A 64 -7.91 11.65 -21.78
C LEU A 64 -8.43 10.49 -20.94
N GLY A 65 -9.61 9.94 -21.25
CA GLY A 65 -10.21 8.83 -20.50
C GLY A 65 -11.06 9.20 -19.28
N VAL A 66 -11.11 10.48 -18.91
CA VAL A 66 -11.94 11.02 -17.81
C VAL A 66 -13.14 11.76 -18.38
N TYR A 67 -14.33 11.51 -17.86
CA TYR A 67 -15.52 12.25 -18.24
C TYR A 67 -15.64 13.53 -17.39
N VAL A 68 -15.53 14.67 -18.05
CA VAL A 68 -15.82 15.98 -17.44
C VAL A 68 -17.28 16.29 -17.73
N ASP A 69 -18.02 16.77 -16.73
CA ASP A 69 -19.37 17.31 -16.93
C ASP A 69 -19.37 18.83 -16.76
N ASP A 70 -20.33 19.47 -17.42
CA ASP A 70 -20.49 20.92 -17.51
C ASP A 70 -20.74 21.62 -16.14
N GLU A 71 -21.04 20.84 -15.10
CA GLU A 71 -21.19 21.30 -13.71
C GLU A 71 -19.98 20.96 -12.81
N LEU A 72 -18.96 20.28 -13.35
CA LEU A 72 -17.78 19.80 -12.62
C LEU A 72 -18.12 18.98 -11.35
N ARG A 73 -19.23 18.24 -11.40
CA ARG A 73 -19.71 17.36 -10.30
C ARG A 73 -19.17 15.95 -10.41
N TRP A 74 -18.61 15.58 -11.56
CA TRP A 74 -18.03 14.26 -11.86
C TRP A 74 -19.02 13.10 -11.81
N LYS A 75 -20.33 13.36 -11.94
CA LYS A 75 -21.38 12.33 -11.84
C LYS A 75 -21.26 11.30 -12.96
N VAL A 76 -20.96 11.78 -14.18
CA VAL A 76 -20.78 10.91 -15.36
C VAL A 76 -19.57 10.02 -15.19
N GLN A 77 -18.45 10.59 -14.71
CA GLN A 77 -17.23 9.84 -14.43
C GLN A 77 -17.42 8.80 -13.32
N GLU A 78 -18.08 9.16 -12.21
CA GLU A 78 -18.43 8.24 -11.13
C GLU A 78 -19.24 7.05 -11.67
N SER A 79 -20.28 7.34 -12.46
CA SER A 79 -21.14 6.32 -13.05
C SER A 79 -20.35 5.37 -13.96
N LYS A 80 -19.50 5.92 -14.84
CA LYS A 80 -18.68 5.13 -15.76
C LYS A 80 -17.61 4.31 -15.05
N ALA A 81 -17.04 4.81 -13.95
CA ALA A 81 -16.12 4.04 -13.11
C ALA A 81 -16.84 2.86 -12.44
N CYS A 82 -18.03 3.10 -11.87
CA CYS A 82 -18.87 2.06 -11.26
C CYS A 82 -19.32 1.00 -12.27
N GLU A 83 -19.75 1.41 -13.47
CA GLU A 83 -20.19 0.54 -14.55
C GLU A 83 -19.07 -0.42 -14.97
N LYS A 84 -17.86 0.11 -15.22
CA LYS A 84 -16.68 -0.69 -15.58
C LYS A 84 -16.31 -1.67 -14.48
N ALA A 85 -16.25 -1.21 -13.23
CA ALA A 85 -15.90 -2.05 -12.09
C ALA A 85 -16.95 -3.16 -11.86
N THR A 86 -18.24 -2.83 -12.01
CA THR A 86 -19.34 -3.79 -11.90
C THR A 86 -19.27 -4.85 -12.99
N LYS A 87 -19.06 -4.44 -14.25
CA LYS A 87 -18.91 -5.36 -15.38
C LYS A 87 -17.87 -6.43 -15.09
N TRP A 88 -16.65 -6.03 -14.72
CA TRP A 88 -15.56 -6.99 -14.42
C TRP A 88 -15.86 -7.86 -13.20
N THR A 89 -16.37 -7.27 -12.12
CA THR A 89 -16.72 -8.01 -10.91
C THR A 89 -17.78 -9.09 -11.19
N LEU A 90 -18.77 -8.81 -12.04
CA LEU A 90 -19.80 -9.78 -12.44
C LEU A 90 -19.24 -10.90 -13.34
N GLN A 91 -18.27 -10.61 -14.20
CA GLN A 91 -17.59 -11.65 -14.97
C GLN A 91 -16.80 -12.60 -14.05
N PHE A 92 -16.12 -12.07 -13.03
CA PHE A 92 -15.38 -12.90 -12.07
C PHE A 92 -16.27 -13.82 -11.26
N LYS A 93 -17.47 -13.35 -10.93
CA LYS A 93 -18.48 -14.18 -10.27
C LYS A 93 -18.79 -15.47 -11.04
N ARG A 94 -18.69 -15.46 -12.38
CA ARG A 94 -18.91 -16.66 -13.22
C ARG A 94 -17.79 -17.69 -13.06
N LEU A 95 -16.57 -17.25 -12.78
CA LEU A 95 -15.38 -18.09 -12.61
C LEU A 95 -15.19 -18.61 -11.17
N ALA A 96 -16.04 -18.16 -10.25
CA ALA A 96 -15.81 -18.27 -8.81
C ALA A 96 -16.88 -19.11 -8.11
N LYS A 97 -17.39 -20.18 -8.75
CA LYS A 97 -18.29 -21.13 -8.10
C LYS A 97 -17.63 -21.64 -6.80
N PRO A 98 -18.30 -21.66 -5.64
CA PRO A 98 -17.64 -22.06 -4.39
C PRO A 98 -17.13 -23.51 -4.35
N SER A 99 -17.70 -24.42 -5.17
CA SER A 99 -17.26 -25.82 -5.26
C SER A 99 -16.13 -26.04 -6.26
N THR A 100 -16.24 -25.51 -7.48
CA THR A 100 -15.35 -25.83 -8.62
C THR A 100 -14.65 -24.60 -9.22
N GLY A 101 -14.72 -23.46 -8.55
CA GLY A 101 -14.20 -22.19 -9.06
C GLY A 101 -12.75 -21.92 -8.68
N ILE A 102 -12.20 -20.85 -9.26
CA ILE A 102 -10.82 -20.39 -9.05
C ILE A 102 -10.52 -20.16 -7.55
N ASN A 103 -9.34 -20.60 -7.10
CA ASN A 103 -8.87 -20.42 -5.71
C ASN A 103 -8.92 -18.94 -5.27
N MET A 104 -9.19 -18.72 -3.97
CA MET A 104 -9.30 -17.40 -3.34
C MET A 104 -8.13 -16.45 -3.66
N ARG A 105 -6.88 -16.97 -3.63
CA ARG A 105 -5.66 -16.19 -3.91
C ARG A 105 -5.65 -15.63 -5.33
N LEU A 106 -5.95 -16.47 -6.32
CA LEU A 106 -5.98 -16.09 -7.73
C LEU A 106 -7.14 -15.12 -8.02
N MET A 107 -8.30 -15.35 -7.40
CA MET A 107 -9.46 -14.46 -7.54
C MET A 107 -9.17 -13.07 -6.95
N LYS A 108 -8.48 -13.00 -5.81
CA LYS A 108 -8.01 -11.73 -5.21
C LYS A 108 -7.01 -11.02 -6.12
N GLN A 109 -6.04 -11.76 -6.68
CA GLN A 109 -5.07 -11.20 -7.62
C GLN A 109 -5.77 -10.63 -8.86
N LEU A 110 -6.72 -11.36 -9.42
CA LEU A 110 -7.51 -10.92 -10.57
C LEU A 110 -8.27 -9.62 -10.25
N PHE A 111 -8.95 -9.55 -9.11
CA PHE A 111 -9.63 -8.33 -8.64
C PHE A 111 -8.67 -7.14 -8.52
N ASN A 112 -7.52 -7.33 -7.87
CA ASN A 112 -6.51 -6.27 -7.68
C ASN A 112 -5.84 -5.83 -8.98
N ALA A 113 -5.65 -6.74 -9.94
CA ALA A 113 -5.00 -6.45 -11.22
C ALA A 113 -5.93 -5.79 -12.25
N THR A 114 -7.25 -5.95 -12.11
CA THR A 114 -8.22 -5.53 -13.14
C THR A 114 -9.23 -4.51 -12.64
N VAL A 115 -9.97 -4.80 -11.57
CA VAL A 115 -11.07 -3.96 -11.09
C VAL A 115 -10.51 -2.71 -10.42
N ILE A 116 -9.54 -2.87 -9.52
CA ILE A 116 -8.95 -1.75 -8.78
C ILE A 116 -8.34 -0.70 -9.73
N PRO A 117 -7.50 -1.03 -10.73
CA PRO A 117 -6.95 -0.02 -11.64
C PRO A 117 -8.02 0.71 -12.48
N LYS A 118 -9.07 0.02 -12.93
CA LYS A 118 -10.15 0.64 -13.72
C LYS A 118 -11.03 1.56 -12.88
N LEU A 119 -11.27 1.19 -11.63
CA LEU A 119 -12.00 1.97 -10.65
C LEU A 119 -11.18 3.18 -10.17
N ALA A 120 -9.87 2.99 -10.00
CA ALA A 120 -8.95 3.98 -9.43
C ALA A 120 -8.48 5.04 -10.43
N TYR A 121 -8.84 4.92 -11.70
CA TYR A 121 -8.37 5.80 -12.74
C TYR A 121 -8.80 7.26 -12.48
N ALA A 122 -7.80 8.14 -12.40
CA ALA A 122 -7.95 9.57 -12.13
C ALA A 122 -8.71 9.93 -10.83
N LEU A 123 -8.71 9.06 -9.81
CA LEU A 123 -9.37 9.35 -8.53
C LEU A 123 -8.94 10.69 -7.92
N ASP A 124 -7.67 11.05 -8.05
CA ASP A 124 -7.08 12.32 -7.61
C ASP A 124 -7.59 13.55 -8.36
N VAL A 125 -8.41 13.37 -9.41
CA VAL A 125 -9.09 14.44 -10.15
C VAL A 125 -10.55 14.57 -9.71
N TRP A 126 -11.28 13.46 -9.64
CA TRP A 126 -12.75 13.49 -9.53
C TRP A 126 -13.31 13.02 -8.19
N TYR A 127 -12.52 12.30 -7.38
CA TYR A 127 -12.97 11.75 -6.10
C TYR A 127 -12.44 12.58 -4.94
N THR A 128 -13.37 13.19 -4.18
CA THR A 128 -13.07 13.82 -2.90
C THR A 128 -13.41 12.87 -1.76
N PRO A 129 -12.43 12.34 -1.02
CA PRO A 129 -12.69 11.47 0.12
C PRO A 129 -13.71 12.09 1.08
N PRO A 130 -14.72 11.32 1.53
CA PRO A 130 -15.71 11.84 2.44
C PRO A 130 -15.11 12.33 3.76
N THR A 131 -15.42 13.56 4.13
CA THR A 131 -15.04 14.16 5.42
C THR A 131 -16.29 14.63 6.16
N LYS A 132 -16.20 14.72 7.49
CA LYS A 132 -17.23 15.35 8.31
C LYS A 132 -16.73 16.73 8.75
N PRO A 133 -17.30 17.83 8.23
CA PRO A 133 -16.93 19.17 8.69
C PRO A 133 -17.19 19.33 10.19
N THR A 134 -16.37 20.11 10.89
CA THR A 134 -16.47 20.33 12.35
C THR A 134 -17.85 20.80 12.78
N GLU A 135 -18.51 21.63 11.96
CA GLU A 135 -19.86 22.16 12.20
C GLU A 135 -20.94 21.45 11.36
N GLY A 136 -20.56 20.45 10.56
CA GLY A 136 -21.43 19.78 9.61
C GLY A 136 -22.20 18.61 10.22
N LYS A 137 -23.54 18.63 10.08
CA LYS A 137 -24.39 17.47 10.46
C LYS A 137 -24.21 16.26 9.53
N LYS A 138 -23.74 16.46 8.29
CA LYS A 138 -23.61 15.42 7.25
C LYS A 138 -22.19 15.37 6.70
N ASN A 139 -21.78 14.18 6.23
CA ASN A 139 -20.53 14.02 5.50
C ASN A 139 -20.61 14.74 4.15
N THR A 140 -19.51 15.39 3.77
CA THR A 140 -19.32 16.07 2.49
C THR A 140 -18.36 15.28 1.60
N GLY A 141 -18.29 15.61 0.31
CA GLY A 141 -17.43 14.91 -0.67
C GLY A 141 -18.16 13.78 -1.39
N SER A 142 -17.40 12.82 -1.93
CA SER A 142 -17.88 11.75 -2.82
C SER A 142 -18.55 10.59 -2.05
N VAL A 143 -19.50 10.91 -1.16
CA VAL A 143 -20.21 9.94 -0.30
C VAL A 143 -21.00 8.91 -1.12
N ALA A 144 -21.70 9.36 -2.16
CA ALA A 144 -22.49 8.48 -3.03
C ALA A 144 -21.60 7.52 -3.81
N ALA A 145 -20.52 8.04 -4.40
CA ALA A 145 -19.49 7.22 -5.05
C ALA A 145 -18.96 6.15 -4.11
N LEU A 146 -18.51 6.54 -2.90
CA LEU A 146 -17.96 5.60 -1.93
C LEU A 146 -18.94 4.47 -1.61
N LYS A 147 -20.23 4.78 -1.41
CA LYS A 147 -21.26 3.75 -1.16
C LYS A 147 -21.36 2.75 -2.32
N LYS A 148 -21.46 3.23 -3.55
CA LYS A 148 -21.53 2.36 -4.75
C LYS A 148 -20.28 1.49 -4.89
N LEU A 149 -19.09 2.09 -4.74
CA LEU A 149 -17.83 1.36 -4.84
C LEU A 149 -17.68 0.31 -3.71
N THR A 150 -18.18 0.61 -2.51
CA THR A 150 -18.21 -0.35 -1.39
C THR A 150 -19.13 -1.54 -1.72
N THR A 151 -20.28 -1.30 -2.35
CA THR A 151 -21.15 -2.37 -2.83
C THR A 151 -20.45 -3.26 -3.87
N ILE A 152 -19.71 -2.67 -4.81
CA ILE A 152 -18.93 -3.42 -5.80
C ILE A 152 -17.85 -4.27 -5.11
N GLN A 153 -17.10 -3.70 -4.16
CA GLN A 153 -16.13 -4.45 -3.37
C GLN A 153 -16.79 -5.61 -2.62
N ARG A 154 -17.97 -5.40 -2.01
CA ARG A 154 -18.69 -6.47 -1.33
C ARG A 154 -19.03 -7.63 -2.26
N ILE A 155 -19.45 -7.36 -3.49
CA ILE A 155 -19.68 -8.42 -4.49
C ILE A 155 -18.37 -9.15 -4.79
N ALA A 156 -17.26 -8.43 -4.95
CA ALA A 156 -15.96 -9.01 -5.19
C ALA A 156 -15.47 -9.85 -4.00
N THR A 157 -15.60 -9.39 -2.75
CA THR A 157 -15.13 -10.12 -1.57
C THR A 157 -15.99 -11.32 -1.24
N LEU A 158 -17.31 -11.28 -1.48
CA LEU A 158 -18.16 -12.49 -1.50
C LEU A 158 -17.65 -13.50 -2.54
N THR A 159 -17.25 -13.01 -3.72
CA THR A 159 -16.73 -13.84 -4.81
C THR A 159 -15.35 -14.42 -4.49
N ILE A 160 -14.47 -13.65 -3.82
CA ILE A 160 -13.14 -14.10 -3.41
C ILE A 160 -13.26 -15.18 -2.32
N THR A 161 -13.98 -14.88 -1.25
CA THR A 161 -14.11 -15.74 -0.06
C THR A 161 -15.05 -16.94 -0.24
N GLY A 162 -16.00 -16.83 -1.18
CA GLY A 162 -17.07 -17.83 -1.31
C GLY A 162 -18.04 -17.83 -0.13
N ALA A 163 -18.02 -16.83 0.75
CA ALA A 163 -18.87 -16.77 1.94
C ALA A 163 -20.33 -16.39 1.58
N PRO A 164 -21.31 -16.71 2.45
CA PRO A 164 -22.71 -16.35 2.26
C PRO A 164 -22.95 -14.85 2.12
N ARG A 165 -24.02 -14.46 1.40
CA ARG A 165 -24.42 -13.05 1.23
C ARG A 165 -24.72 -12.33 2.53
N THR A 166 -25.01 -13.07 3.59
CA THR A 166 -25.33 -12.53 4.91
C THR A 166 -24.07 -12.27 5.75
N THR A 167 -22.90 -12.73 5.31
CA THR A 167 -21.61 -12.44 5.96
C THR A 167 -21.32 -10.94 5.92
N PRO A 168 -21.03 -10.29 7.07
CA PRO A 168 -20.78 -8.86 7.10
C PRO A 168 -19.53 -8.43 6.32
N THR A 169 -19.55 -7.22 5.78
CA THR A 169 -18.51 -6.71 4.87
C THR A 169 -17.12 -6.73 5.50
N GLU A 170 -17.01 -6.38 6.78
CA GLU A 170 -15.71 -6.32 7.46
C GLU A 170 -15.04 -7.69 7.56
N VAL A 171 -15.84 -8.75 7.74
CA VAL A 171 -15.34 -10.13 7.76
C VAL A 171 -14.91 -10.57 6.37
N LEU A 172 -15.66 -10.19 5.34
CA LEU A 172 -15.30 -10.49 3.96
C LEU A 172 -14.00 -9.80 3.57
N ASP A 173 -13.85 -8.52 3.89
CA ASP A 173 -12.65 -7.73 3.58
C ASP A 173 -11.43 -8.29 4.31
N ALA A 174 -11.56 -8.64 5.59
CA ALA A 174 -10.48 -9.24 6.39
C ALA A 174 -10.05 -10.62 5.86
N HIS A 175 -10.98 -11.54 5.59
CA HIS A 175 -10.65 -12.87 5.05
C HIS A 175 -10.18 -12.83 3.60
N ALA A 176 -10.64 -11.88 2.78
CA ALA A 176 -10.06 -11.62 1.47
C ALA A 176 -8.68 -10.96 1.55
N GLY A 177 -8.27 -10.46 2.73
CA GLY A 177 -7.03 -9.72 2.94
C GLY A 177 -6.96 -8.45 2.10
N VAL A 178 -8.07 -7.71 2.00
CA VAL A 178 -8.17 -6.43 1.31
C VAL A 178 -8.51 -5.31 2.29
N LEU A 179 -8.13 -4.08 1.95
CA LEU A 179 -8.60 -2.90 2.69
C LEU A 179 -10.08 -2.67 2.40
N PRO A 180 -10.87 -2.16 3.36
CA PRO A 180 -12.18 -1.59 3.08
C PRO A 180 -12.06 -0.54 1.97
N MET A 181 -13.07 -0.47 1.10
CA MET A 181 -13.04 0.42 -0.07
C MET A 181 -12.66 1.86 0.29
N GLU A 182 -13.19 2.41 1.38
CA GLU A 182 -12.83 3.74 1.87
C GLU A 182 -11.31 3.90 2.12
N LEU A 183 -10.70 2.95 2.84
CA LEU A 183 -9.28 2.99 3.18
C LEU A 183 -8.40 2.75 1.94
N LEU A 184 -8.87 1.94 0.98
CA LEU A 184 -8.20 1.75 -0.30
C LEU A 184 -8.20 3.03 -1.14
N LEU A 185 -9.34 3.71 -1.25
CA LEU A 185 -9.45 4.97 -1.99
C LEU A 185 -8.59 6.06 -1.35
N LEU A 186 -8.60 6.17 -0.02
CA LEU A 186 -7.70 7.05 0.73
C LEU A 186 -6.23 6.77 0.42
N LYS A 187 -5.81 5.49 0.45
CA LYS A 187 -4.44 5.08 0.10
C LYS A 187 -4.04 5.52 -1.31
N ILE A 188 -4.94 5.38 -2.28
CA ILE A 188 -4.67 5.74 -3.68
C ILE A 188 -4.57 7.25 -3.85
N CYS A 189 -5.52 8.01 -3.29
CA CYS A 189 -5.50 9.47 -3.33
C CYS A 189 -4.26 10.05 -2.65
N HIS A 190 -3.89 9.56 -1.47
CA HIS A 190 -2.67 9.97 -0.76
C HIS A 190 -1.42 9.70 -1.59
N ARG A 191 -1.29 8.48 -2.14
CA ARG A 191 -0.17 8.12 -3.02
C ARG A 191 -0.07 9.03 -4.23
N ASN A 192 -1.18 9.38 -4.86
CA ASN A 192 -1.20 10.27 -6.03
C ASN A 192 -0.82 11.70 -5.64
N LEU A 193 -1.30 12.20 -4.49
CA LEU A 193 -0.88 13.50 -3.94
C LEU A 193 0.62 13.54 -3.69
N VAL A 194 1.18 12.55 -2.98
CA VAL A 194 2.62 12.47 -2.70
C VAL A 194 3.43 12.42 -4.01
N ARG A 195 2.96 11.67 -5.01
CA ARG A 195 3.60 11.63 -6.33
C ARG A 195 3.63 13.01 -7.00
N MET A 196 2.51 13.75 -6.98
CA MET A 196 2.48 15.11 -7.52
C MET A 196 3.38 16.06 -6.73
N ALA A 197 3.44 15.90 -5.40
CA ALA A 197 4.29 16.69 -4.54
C ALA A 197 5.79 16.48 -4.83
N THR A 198 6.18 15.29 -5.32
CA THR A 198 7.57 14.97 -5.66
C THR A 198 8.05 15.50 -7.01
N LEU A 199 7.20 16.18 -7.78
CA LEU A 199 7.57 16.66 -9.11
C LEU A 199 8.71 17.70 -9.04
N PRO A 200 9.72 17.62 -9.95
CA PRO A 200 10.80 18.59 -9.98
C PRO A 200 10.27 19.99 -10.32
N GLU A 201 11.02 21.01 -9.94
CA GLU A 201 10.69 22.42 -10.22
C GLU A 201 10.52 22.72 -11.71
N THR A 202 11.23 21.98 -12.58
CA THR A 202 11.11 22.09 -14.03
C THR A 202 9.83 21.50 -14.61
N HIS A 203 9.05 20.76 -13.81
CA HIS A 203 7.81 20.15 -14.29
C HIS A 203 6.69 21.22 -14.37
N PRO A 204 5.90 21.30 -15.46
CA PRO A 204 4.86 22.33 -15.63
C PRO A 204 3.83 22.39 -14.50
N LEU A 205 3.51 21.24 -13.89
CA LEU A 205 2.58 21.20 -12.75
C LEU A 205 3.19 21.73 -11.44
N HIS A 206 4.52 21.83 -11.31
CA HIS A 206 5.13 22.23 -10.04
C HIS A 206 4.71 23.64 -9.62
N SER A 207 4.86 24.61 -10.53
CA SER A 207 4.47 26.00 -10.29
C SER A 207 2.96 26.14 -10.07
N LEU A 208 2.15 25.42 -10.83
CA LEU A 208 0.69 25.40 -10.66
C LEU A 208 0.29 24.90 -9.27
N ILE A 209 0.90 23.81 -8.81
CA ILE A 209 0.64 23.26 -7.47
C ILE A 209 1.12 24.24 -6.40
N ALA A 210 2.32 24.81 -6.53
CA ALA A 210 2.84 25.76 -5.56
C ALA A 210 1.94 26.99 -5.41
N ASN A 211 1.52 27.59 -6.53
CA ASN A 211 0.63 28.74 -6.56
C ASN A 211 -0.74 28.43 -5.94
N GLU A 212 -1.31 27.27 -6.27
CA GLU A 212 -2.59 26.81 -5.73
C GLU A 212 -2.50 26.57 -4.20
N MET A 213 -1.36 26.11 -3.68
CA MET A 213 -1.15 25.94 -2.24
C MET A 213 -0.92 27.27 -1.52
N GLU A 214 -0.22 28.21 -2.14
CA GLU A 214 0.03 29.54 -1.56
C GLU A 214 -1.24 30.39 -1.54
N ARG A 215 -1.99 30.38 -2.64
CA ARG A 215 -3.17 31.23 -2.85
C ARG A 215 -4.34 30.39 -3.34
N PRO A 216 -4.90 29.51 -2.47
CA PRO A 216 -5.99 28.64 -2.87
C PRO A 216 -7.21 29.47 -3.30
N PRO A 217 -7.84 29.15 -4.43
CA PRO A 217 -8.99 29.89 -4.91
C PRO A 217 -10.13 29.77 -3.90
N ARG A 218 -10.79 30.89 -3.60
CA ARG A 218 -11.93 30.93 -2.66
C ARG A 218 -13.08 30.03 -3.13
N ASN A 219 -13.28 29.97 -4.44
CA ASN A 219 -14.31 29.21 -5.12
C ASN A 219 -13.68 28.11 -5.98
N HIS A 220 -14.37 26.97 -6.13
CA HIS A 220 -13.90 25.85 -6.97
C HIS A 220 -12.49 25.37 -6.67
N GLN A 221 -12.16 25.20 -5.38
CA GLN A 221 -10.89 24.61 -4.97
C GLN A 221 -10.60 23.34 -5.77
N SER A 222 -9.38 23.31 -6.31
CA SER A 222 -8.88 22.16 -7.04
C SER A 222 -8.88 20.91 -6.17
N GLN A 223 -8.84 19.75 -6.81
CA GLN A 223 -8.81 18.49 -6.08
C GLN A 223 -7.52 18.34 -5.27
N ILE A 224 -6.39 18.88 -5.75
CA ILE A 224 -5.13 18.82 -5.01
C ILE A 224 -5.20 19.63 -3.70
N THR A 225 -5.82 20.81 -3.70
CA THR A 225 -6.04 21.61 -2.48
C THR A 225 -6.90 20.87 -1.46
N LYS A 226 -7.95 20.19 -1.93
CA LYS A 226 -8.81 19.38 -1.05
C LYS A 226 -8.04 18.20 -0.47
N LEU A 227 -7.28 17.47 -1.29
CA LEU A 227 -6.49 16.32 -0.83
C LEU A 227 -5.39 16.74 0.15
N ALA A 228 -4.67 17.84 -0.13
CA ALA A 228 -3.65 18.40 0.76
C ALA A 228 -4.21 18.69 2.16
N ARG A 229 -5.42 19.29 2.23
CA ARG A 229 -6.12 19.53 3.49
C ARG A 229 -6.60 18.25 4.17
N ILE A 230 -7.12 17.29 3.42
CA ILE A 230 -7.64 16.02 3.96
C ILE A 230 -6.50 15.20 4.59
N PHE A 231 -5.32 15.22 3.98
CA PHE A 231 -4.16 14.44 4.44
C PHE A 231 -3.18 15.25 5.28
N ASP A 232 -3.47 16.51 5.57
CA ASP A 232 -2.57 17.44 6.29
C ASP A 232 -1.14 17.44 5.72
N LEU A 233 -1.04 17.46 4.38
CA LEU A 233 0.23 17.37 3.66
C LEU A 233 0.37 18.58 2.74
N ASP A 234 1.35 19.45 3.02
CA ASP A 234 1.73 20.54 2.12
C ASP A 234 2.68 20.01 1.03
N PRO A 235 2.24 19.93 -0.24
CA PRO A 235 3.07 19.44 -1.34
C PRO A 235 4.37 20.21 -1.55
N ARG A 236 4.45 21.47 -1.10
CA ARG A 236 5.67 22.30 -1.20
C ARG A 236 6.77 21.82 -0.26
N LYS A 237 6.39 21.20 0.87
CA LYS A 237 7.33 20.68 1.88
C LYS A 237 7.83 19.27 1.58
N VAL A 238 7.30 18.59 0.56
CA VAL A 238 7.75 17.26 0.16
C VAL A 238 8.98 17.37 -0.74
N GLU A 239 9.92 16.44 -0.56
CA GLU A 239 11.13 16.37 -1.39
C GLU A 239 10.85 16.36 -2.89
N LYS A 240 11.72 17.01 -3.68
CA LYS A 240 11.58 17.07 -5.14
C LYS A 240 12.48 16.06 -5.82
N THR A 241 11.88 15.19 -6.65
CA THR A 241 12.59 14.16 -7.42
C THR A 241 13.07 14.74 -8.74
N GLY A 242 14.25 15.36 -8.72
CA GLY A 242 14.97 15.82 -9.92
C GLY A 242 16.04 14.85 -10.40
N THR A 243 16.48 15.00 -11.65
CA THR A 243 17.76 14.41 -12.10
C THR A 243 18.90 15.29 -11.62
N LEU A 244 19.82 14.74 -10.82
CA LEU A 244 21.10 15.39 -10.57
C LEU A 244 22.08 15.10 -11.71
N PRO A 245 22.87 16.10 -12.16
CA PRO A 245 24.03 15.80 -13.00
C PRO A 245 25.03 14.92 -12.23
N PHE A 246 25.50 13.86 -12.88
CA PHE A 246 26.44 12.86 -12.30
C PHE A 246 27.86 13.38 -12.15
N LYS A 247 28.27 14.26 -13.07
CA LYS A 247 29.55 14.96 -12.95
C LYS A 247 29.27 16.28 -12.27
N VAL A 248 29.86 16.46 -11.10
CA VAL A 248 30.23 17.78 -10.66
C VAL A 248 31.25 18.29 -11.68
N THR A 249 30.81 19.03 -12.69
CA THR A 249 31.72 19.85 -13.48
C THR A 249 32.36 20.86 -12.54
N GLY A 250 33.69 20.85 -12.43
CA GLY A 250 34.45 21.74 -11.54
C GLY A 250 34.72 21.21 -10.12
N ALA A 251 34.54 19.92 -9.83
CA ALA A 251 34.98 19.37 -8.54
C ALA A 251 36.51 19.28 -8.51
N THR A 252 37.11 19.80 -7.45
CA THR A 252 38.54 19.64 -7.15
C THR A 252 38.84 18.27 -6.54
N ALA A 253 37.94 17.70 -5.73
CA ALA A 253 38.09 16.36 -5.17
C ALA A 253 37.64 15.25 -6.13
N THR A 254 38.38 14.13 -6.13
CA THR A 254 38.00 12.91 -6.86
C THR A 254 37.27 11.94 -5.94
N ILE A 255 36.01 11.60 -6.27
CA ILE A 255 35.27 10.54 -5.57
C ILE A 255 35.34 9.23 -6.35
N SER A 256 35.81 8.19 -5.67
CA SER A 256 35.64 6.80 -6.10
C SER A 256 34.61 6.08 -5.23
N VAL A 257 33.87 5.15 -5.83
CA VAL A 257 32.84 4.38 -5.14
C VAL A 257 33.03 2.91 -5.41
N THR A 258 33.17 2.10 -4.35
CA THR A 258 33.51 0.67 -4.46
C THR A 258 32.58 -0.20 -3.64
N ILE A 259 31.96 -1.20 -4.29
CA ILE A 259 31.23 -2.28 -3.62
C ILE A 259 31.92 -3.60 -4.00
N ARG A 260 32.52 -4.27 -3.01
CA ARG A 260 33.13 -5.59 -3.23
C ARG A 260 32.07 -6.70 -3.20
N ASN A 261 32.31 -7.74 -3.98
CA ASN A 261 31.36 -8.86 -4.13
C ASN A 261 31.29 -9.77 -2.88
N THR A 262 32.25 -9.68 -1.95
CA THR A 262 32.27 -10.49 -0.73
C THR A 262 32.72 -9.71 0.49
N ALA A 263 32.13 -10.03 1.66
CA ALA A 263 32.47 -9.47 2.96
C ALA A 263 33.97 -9.60 3.28
N LYS A 264 34.56 -10.80 3.05
CA LYS A 264 35.98 -11.05 3.30
C LYS A 264 36.90 -10.13 2.48
N LYS A 265 36.54 -9.83 1.23
CA LYS A 265 37.34 -8.93 0.36
C LYS A 265 37.24 -7.48 0.85
N ALA A 266 36.06 -7.02 1.22
CA ALA A 266 35.85 -5.68 1.78
C ALA A 266 36.65 -5.48 3.09
N MET A 267 36.58 -6.43 4.03
CA MET A 267 37.33 -6.34 5.29
C MET A 267 38.85 -6.43 5.09
N ARG A 268 39.32 -7.15 4.05
CA ARG A 268 40.75 -7.19 3.73
C ARG A 268 41.23 -5.86 3.14
N GLU A 269 40.37 -5.18 2.39
CA GLU A 269 40.65 -3.86 1.83
C GLU A 269 40.69 -2.80 2.94
N GLU A 270 39.75 -2.84 3.88
CA GLU A 270 39.75 -1.94 5.05
C GLU A 270 41.01 -2.09 5.92
N ARG A 271 41.41 -3.32 6.26
CA ARG A 271 42.67 -3.55 7.01
C ARG A 271 43.95 -3.14 6.30
N ARG A 272 43.90 -2.94 4.99
CA ARG A 272 45.06 -2.56 4.16
C ARG A 272 44.89 -1.15 3.59
N ASP A 273 43.94 -0.39 4.13
CA ASP A 273 43.68 0.95 3.65
C ASP A 273 44.71 1.91 4.24
N GLU A 274 45.58 2.42 3.37
CA GLU A 274 46.64 3.37 3.71
C GLU A 274 46.16 4.82 3.58
N ALA A 275 44.84 5.03 3.49
CA ALA A 275 44.28 6.36 3.53
C ALA A 275 44.61 7.06 4.85
N GLU A 276 44.93 8.35 4.77
CA GLU A 276 45.32 9.16 5.93
C GLU A 276 44.17 9.29 6.94
N VAL A 277 42.92 9.31 6.45
CA VAL A 277 41.74 9.40 7.30
C VAL A 277 40.73 8.31 6.94
N ASN A 278 40.42 7.46 7.92
CA ASN A 278 39.39 6.43 7.82
C ASN A 278 38.15 6.84 8.65
N VAL A 279 37.02 6.94 7.97
CA VAL A 279 35.75 7.40 8.53
C VAL A 279 34.69 6.31 8.35
N TYR A 280 33.99 5.95 9.41
CA TYR A 280 32.95 4.93 9.42
C TYR A 280 31.60 5.60 9.65
N THR A 281 30.59 5.21 8.87
CA THR A 281 29.25 5.83 8.94
C THR A 281 28.19 4.77 9.08
N ASP A 282 27.17 5.07 9.89
CA ASP A 282 25.99 4.24 10.00
C ASP A 282 24.71 5.10 10.15
N GLY A 283 23.56 4.51 9.83
CA GLY A 283 22.25 5.11 9.95
C GLY A 283 21.20 4.09 10.42
N GLY A 284 20.45 4.47 11.46
CA GLY A 284 19.44 3.60 12.09
C GLY A 284 18.04 4.19 12.06
N GLY A 285 17.07 3.31 12.37
CA GLY A 285 15.71 3.72 12.69
C GLY A 285 15.04 2.78 13.69
N ARG A 286 15.08 3.09 14.99
CA ARG A 286 14.31 2.39 16.04
C ARG A 286 13.04 3.13 16.43
N GLU A 287 11.92 2.39 16.47
CA GLU A 287 10.51 2.67 16.85
C GLU A 287 9.96 4.12 16.79
N ARG A 288 10.72 5.12 17.21
CA ARG A 288 10.35 6.54 17.24
C ARG A 288 11.37 7.51 16.65
N ARG A 289 12.65 7.17 16.54
CA ARG A 289 13.71 8.07 16.02
C ARG A 289 14.48 7.43 14.87
N VAL A 290 15.05 8.29 14.04
CA VAL A 290 15.96 7.97 12.94
C VAL A 290 17.19 8.84 13.16
N ALA A 291 18.36 8.22 13.19
CA ALA A 291 19.62 8.89 13.49
C ALA A 291 20.74 8.39 12.58
N ALA A 292 21.71 9.28 12.34
CA ALA A 292 22.93 8.97 11.62
C ALA A 292 24.13 9.22 12.54
N ALA A 293 25.19 8.45 12.37
CA ALA A 293 26.44 8.64 13.09
C ALA A 293 27.65 8.42 12.22
N VAL A 294 28.76 8.99 12.69
CA VAL A 294 30.08 8.86 12.13
C VAL A 294 31.04 8.55 13.27
N ALA A 295 31.96 7.61 13.05
CA ALA A 295 33.09 7.32 13.93
C ALA A 295 34.38 7.42 13.10
N TYR A 296 35.39 8.10 13.62
CA TYR A 296 36.69 8.20 12.97
C TYR A 296 37.81 8.19 13.99
N ASN A 297 39.03 7.91 13.50
CA ASN A 297 40.25 7.93 14.30
C ASN A 297 41.22 8.93 13.64
N ASN A 298 41.84 9.80 14.45
CA ASN A 298 42.77 10.83 13.99
C ASN A 298 44.25 10.42 14.13
N GLY A 299 44.54 9.12 14.32
CA GLY A 299 45.91 8.59 14.38
C GLY A 299 46.53 8.55 15.77
N GLU A 300 45.83 8.98 16.82
CA GLU A 300 46.19 8.75 18.22
C GLU A 300 45.34 7.58 18.75
N GLU A 301 45.98 6.47 19.14
CA GLU A 301 45.33 5.16 19.33
C GLU A 301 44.22 5.11 20.42
N GLU A 302 44.02 6.17 21.22
CA GLU A 302 43.09 6.16 22.35
C GLU A 302 41.80 7.01 22.19
N GLU A 303 41.72 7.97 21.25
CA GLU A 303 40.51 8.80 21.07
C GLU A 303 39.76 8.52 19.76
N CYS A 304 38.63 7.83 19.85
CA CYS A 304 37.67 7.70 18.74
C CYS A 304 36.63 8.83 18.80
N TYR A 305 36.79 9.80 17.89
CA TYR A 305 35.84 10.89 17.73
C TYR A 305 34.56 10.41 17.04
N THR A 306 33.41 10.88 17.55
CA THR A 306 32.10 10.46 17.05
C THR A 306 31.21 11.66 16.83
N TRP A 307 30.61 11.76 15.65
CA TRP A 307 29.55 12.73 15.38
C TRP A 307 28.22 12.01 15.20
N SER A 308 27.12 12.62 15.63
CA SER A 308 25.79 12.05 15.41
C SER A 308 24.72 13.12 15.22
N HIS A 309 23.67 12.75 14.50
CA HIS A 309 22.53 13.63 14.24
C HIS A 309 21.23 12.85 14.29
N VAL A 310 20.23 13.42 14.97
CA VAL A 310 18.85 12.91 14.96
C VAL A 310 18.07 13.62 13.87
N LEU A 311 17.69 12.90 12.82
CA LEU A 311 16.88 13.45 11.74
C LEU A 311 15.46 13.75 12.23
N GLY A 312 14.90 12.83 13.02
CA GLY A 312 13.57 12.96 13.61
C GLY A 312 12.86 11.62 13.68
N SER A 313 11.54 11.61 13.44
CA SER A 313 10.72 10.41 13.59
C SER A 313 10.75 9.47 12.39
N THR A 314 10.61 8.16 12.63
CA THR A 314 10.39 7.11 11.61
C THR A 314 9.14 7.33 10.74
N ALA A 315 8.24 8.24 11.16
CA ALA A 315 7.12 8.69 10.34
C ALA A 315 7.53 9.66 9.22
N LYS A 316 8.65 10.38 9.39
CA LYS A 316 9.10 11.45 8.47
C LYS A 316 10.37 11.10 7.70
N TYR A 317 11.22 10.24 8.25
CA TYR A 317 12.52 9.88 7.69
C TYR A 317 12.68 8.38 7.51
N THR A 318 13.54 7.97 6.58
CA THR A 318 13.87 6.56 6.33
C THR A 318 15.27 6.21 6.83
N VAL A 319 15.52 4.92 7.09
CA VAL A 319 16.88 4.43 7.43
C VAL A 319 17.87 4.77 6.32
N LEU A 320 17.47 4.60 5.04
CA LEU A 320 18.32 4.98 3.90
C LEU A 320 18.68 6.48 3.89
N GLU A 321 17.80 7.33 4.40
CA GLU A 321 18.07 8.76 4.52
C GLU A 321 19.05 9.06 5.66
N ALA A 322 18.97 8.33 6.78
CA ALA A 322 19.99 8.37 7.81
C ALA A 322 21.35 7.87 7.30
N GLU A 323 21.41 6.74 6.59
CA GLU A 323 22.65 6.21 6.02
C GLU A 323 23.32 7.23 5.07
N LEU A 324 22.53 7.88 4.21
CA LEU A 324 23.02 8.97 3.35
C LEU A 324 23.45 10.21 4.17
N THR A 325 22.76 10.49 5.26
CA THR A 325 23.11 11.59 6.17
C THR A 325 24.42 11.32 6.91
N GLY A 326 24.70 10.06 7.30
CA GLY A 326 25.99 9.66 7.86
C GLY A 326 27.14 9.94 6.88
N ILE A 327 26.94 9.62 5.60
CA ILE A 327 27.91 9.96 4.54
C ILE A 327 28.06 11.48 4.39
N LEU A 328 26.97 12.26 4.44
CA LEU A 328 27.03 13.72 4.39
C LEU A 328 27.83 14.30 5.56
N ILE A 329 27.62 13.79 6.77
CA ILE A 329 28.35 14.20 7.98
C ILE A 329 29.84 13.86 7.82
N ALA A 330 30.17 12.65 7.34
CA ALA A 330 31.55 12.24 7.10
C ALA A 330 32.26 13.14 6.08
N VAL A 331 31.61 13.44 4.96
CA VAL A 331 32.15 14.37 3.95
C VAL A 331 32.32 15.77 4.52
N HIS A 332 31.37 16.27 5.31
CA HIS A 332 31.46 17.59 5.93
C HIS A 332 32.61 17.68 6.95
N MET A 333 32.81 16.61 7.72
CA MET A 333 33.92 16.49 8.66
C MET A 333 35.27 16.53 7.95
N LEU A 334 35.44 15.74 6.87
CA LEU A 334 36.65 15.79 6.03
C LEU A 334 36.86 17.15 5.37
N LYS A 335 35.79 17.91 5.11
CA LYS A 335 35.92 19.29 4.61
C LYS A 335 36.55 20.21 5.67
N LYS A 336 36.28 19.98 6.96
CA LYS A 336 36.85 20.79 8.06
C LYS A 336 38.31 20.51 8.34
N THR A 337 38.83 19.34 7.93
CA THR A 337 40.25 19.01 8.08
C THR A 337 41.15 19.67 7.01
N ASP A 338 40.58 20.47 6.11
CA ASP A 338 41.27 21.21 5.04
C ASP A 338 42.23 20.34 4.21
N MET A 339 41.71 19.21 3.71
CA MET A 339 42.47 18.28 2.85
C MET A 339 43.10 19.01 1.66
N GLN A 340 44.36 18.71 1.39
CA GLN A 340 45.13 19.07 0.20
C GLN A 340 44.92 18.03 -0.93
N ASP A 341 45.44 18.30 -2.13
CA ASP A 341 45.20 17.50 -3.33
C ASP A 341 45.80 16.08 -3.28
N ASP A 342 46.85 15.89 -2.50
CA ASP A 342 47.53 14.62 -2.25
C ASP A 342 46.90 13.81 -1.12
N ASN A 343 46.15 14.44 -0.21
CA ASN A 343 45.51 13.75 0.91
C ASN A 343 44.46 12.73 0.43
N THR A 344 44.38 11.63 1.17
CA THR A 344 43.49 10.51 0.86
C THR A 344 42.59 10.17 2.04
N ALA A 345 41.29 10.01 1.77
CA ALA A 345 40.32 9.68 2.80
C ALA A 345 39.38 8.57 2.34
N SER A 346 38.96 7.75 3.30
CA SER A 346 38.12 6.59 3.09
C SER A 346 36.87 6.65 3.95
N ILE A 347 35.71 6.59 3.30
CA ILE A 347 34.42 6.55 3.98
C ILE A 347 33.84 5.15 3.85
N TYR A 348 33.69 4.48 4.99
CA TYR A 348 33.16 3.14 5.12
C TYR A 348 31.69 3.17 5.55
N THR A 349 30.85 2.44 4.82
CA THR A 349 29.43 2.25 5.16
C THR A 349 28.99 0.83 4.85
N ASP A 350 28.08 0.29 5.65
CA ASP A 350 27.47 -1.00 5.39
C ASP A 350 26.25 -0.94 4.45
N SER A 351 25.78 0.26 4.13
CA SER A 351 24.67 0.47 3.22
C SER A 351 25.09 0.42 1.75
N GLN A 352 24.95 -0.76 1.15
CA GLN A 352 25.05 -0.90 -0.30
C GLN A 352 24.03 -0.04 -1.04
N LEU A 353 22.86 0.25 -0.43
CA LEU A 353 21.82 1.05 -1.06
C LEU A 353 22.21 2.52 -1.12
N ALA A 354 22.79 3.08 -0.05
CA ALA A 354 23.32 4.45 -0.03
C ALA A 354 24.42 4.62 -1.07
N ILE A 355 25.38 3.68 -1.13
CA ILE A 355 26.46 3.68 -2.12
C ILE A 355 25.89 3.64 -3.55
N LYS A 356 24.98 2.70 -3.84
CA LYS A 356 24.31 2.62 -5.16
C LYS A 356 23.54 3.90 -5.50
N ARG A 357 23.06 4.63 -4.48
CA ARG A 357 22.33 5.89 -4.65
C ARG A 357 23.24 7.03 -5.06
N ILE A 358 24.41 7.12 -4.44
CA ILE A 358 25.44 8.13 -4.76
C ILE A 358 26.02 7.84 -6.15
N ALA A 359 26.29 6.57 -6.46
CA ALA A 359 26.95 6.18 -7.71
C ALA A 359 26.07 6.27 -8.98
N ARG A 360 24.74 6.40 -8.88
CA ARG A 360 23.84 6.31 -10.04
C ARG A 360 23.00 7.57 -10.23
N LYS A 361 22.90 8.04 -11.48
CA LYS A 361 21.83 8.98 -11.89
C LYS A 361 20.48 8.33 -11.59
N SER A 362 19.71 8.92 -10.68
CA SER A 362 18.42 8.39 -10.29
C SER A 362 17.43 9.52 -10.03
N ARG A 363 16.19 9.35 -10.50
CA ARG A 363 15.04 10.22 -10.15
C ARG A 363 14.26 9.71 -8.92
N LYS A 364 14.87 8.85 -8.11
CA LYS A 364 14.26 8.34 -6.86
C LYS A 364 14.42 9.38 -5.74
N GLY A 365 13.78 9.20 -4.57
CA GLY A 365 13.82 10.15 -3.42
C GLY A 365 15.21 10.45 -2.82
N ASN A 366 15.32 11.02 -1.64
CA ASN A 366 16.56 11.44 -0.98
C ASN A 366 17.42 12.43 -1.80
N GLN A 367 16.84 13.10 -2.82
CA GLN A 367 17.56 14.08 -3.65
C GLN A 367 18.15 15.25 -2.85
N PRO A 368 17.48 15.78 -1.81
CA PRO A 368 18.03 16.88 -1.02
C PRO A 368 19.36 16.52 -0.35
N VAL A 369 19.43 15.37 0.32
CA VAL A 369 20.68 14.87 0.96
C VAL A 369 21.75 14.60 -0.09
N LEU A 370 21.39 14.00 -1.24
CA LEU A 370 22.34 13.74 -2.33
C LEU A 370 22.91 15.04 -2.91
N ARG A 371 22.09 16.10 -3.04
CA ARG A 371 22.56 17.44 -3.44
C ARG A 371 23.56 17.99 -2.45
N ALA A 372 23.24 17.94 -1.15
CA ALA A 372 24.11 18.41 -0.09
C ALA A 372 25.47 17.68 -0.09
N ILE A 373 25.47 16.35 -0.30
CA ILE A 373 26.70 15.57 -0.46
C ILE A 373 27.49 16.10 -1.66
N GLN A 374 26.84 16.19 -2.83
CA GLN A 374 27.51 16.66 -4.04
C GLN A 374 28.08 18.07 -3.88
N GLU A 375 27.31 19.00 -3.33
CA GLU A 375 27.68 20.40 -3.06
C GLU A 375 28.88 20.51 -2.12
N THR A 376 28.87 19.74 -1.03
CA THR A 376 29.99 19.70 -0.09
C THR A 376 31.26 19.20 -0.78
N VAL A 377 31.17 18.10 -1.53
CA VAL A 377 32.28 17.50 -2.28
C VAL A 377 32.85 18.45 -3.33
N ARG A 378 32.02 19.26 -4.02
CA ARG A 378 32.51 20.17 -5.08
C ARG A 378 33.58 21.12 -4.56
N THR A 379 33.48 21.49 -3.28
CA THR A 379 34.35 22.47 -2.62
C THR A 379 35.56 21.87 -1.93
N MET A 380 35.70 20.53 -1.93
CA MET A 380 36.80 19.84 -1.27
C MET A 380 37.94 19.55 -2.24
N ARG A 381 39.14 19.31 -1.71
CA ARG A 381 40.31 18.80 -2.43
C ARG A 381 40.62 17.36 -1.98
N GLY A 382 41.59 16.74 -2.64
CA GLY A 382 42.05 15.39 -2.31
C GLY A 382 41.23 14.26 -2.94
N ARG A 383 41.50 13.02 -2.51
CA ARG A 383 40.87 11.81 -3.03
C ARG A 383 40.02 11.14 -1.97
N ILE A 384 38.72 11.03 -2.23
CA ILE A 384 37.76 10.42 -1.30
C ILE A 384 37.26 9.12 -1.90
N ALA A 385 37.34 8.03 -1.14
CA ALA A 385 36.86 6.73 -1.57
C ALA A 385 35.74 6.24 -0.65
N ILE A 386 34.53 6.11 -1.19
CA ILE A 386 33.37 5.58 -0.47
C ILE A 386 33.32 4.06 -0.72
N ARG A 387 33.53 3.27 0.34
CA ARG A 387 33.66 1.81 0.27
C ARG A 387 32.60 1.10 1.10
N TRP A 388 32.09 0.00 0.56
CA TRP A 388 31.20 -0.89 1.30
C TRP A 388 31.97 -1.80 2.26
N ILE A 389 31.47 -1.94 3.48
CA ILE A 389 31.91 -2.96 4.46
C ILE A 389 30.70 -3.76 4.99
N PRO A 390 30.89 -5.00 5.46
CA PRO A 390 29.79 -5.76 6.04
C PRO A 390 29.44 -5.26 7.45
N GLY A 391 28.16 -5.01 7.71
CA GLY A 391 27.66 -4.71 9.05
C GLY A 391 27.67 -5.93 9.99
N HIS A 392 27.82 -5.68 11.29
CA HIS A 392 27.83 -6.68 12.38
C HIS A 392 28.85 -7.82 12.16
N LYS A 393 30.07 -7.46 11.77
CA LYS A 393 31.18 -8.39 11.51
C LYS A 393 32.46 -8.04 12.29
N GLY A 394 32.36 -7.20 13.31
CA GLY A 394 33.47 -6.90 14.21
C GLY A 394 34.50 -5.93 13.63
N VAL A 395 34.12 -5.10 12.66
CA VAL A 395 34.97 -3.98 12.19
C VAL A 395 34.81 -2.85 13.21
N ALA A 396 35.85 -2.59 14.02
CA ALA A 396 35.77 -1.72 15.19
C ALA A 396 35.11 -0.35 14.90
N GLY A 397 35.53 0.35 13.84
CA GLY A 397 34.95 1.63 13.47
C GLY A 397 33.46 1.56 13.07
N ASN A 398 33.04 0.48 12.39
CA ASN A 398 31.64 0.29 12.01
C ASN A 398 30.77 -0.08 13.21
N GLU A 399 31.24 -0.97 14.08
CA GLU A 399 30.53 -1.31 15.31
C GLU A 399 30.39 -0.07 16.21
N ARG A 400 31.41 0.79 16.24
CA ARG A 400 31.35 2.07 16.95
C ARG A 400 30.31 3.02 16.35
N ALA A 401 30.25 3.17 15.03
CA ALA A 401 29.22 3.99 14.38
C ALA A 401 27.80 3.47 14.69
N ASP A 402 27.58 2.15 14.62
CA ASP A 402 26.31 1.48 14.96
C ASP A 402 25.92 1.67 16.44
N GLU A 403 26.89 1.56 17.35
CA GLU A 403 26.68 1.85 18.78
C GLU A 403 26.24 3.31 19.00
N VAL A 404 26.92 4.26 18.36
CA VAL A 404 26.58 5.70 18.48
C VAL A 404 25.18 5.97 17.93
N VAL A 405 24.78 5.34 16.81
CA VAL A 405 23.41 5.40 16.29
C VAL A 405 22.42 4.91 17.36
N LYS A 406 22.61 3.71 17.91
CA LYS A 406 21.70 3.13 18.92
C LYS A 406 21.55 4.01 20.14
N GLU A 407 22.66 4.53 20.67
CA GLU A 407 22.65 5.43 21.83
C GLU A 407 21.92 6.74 21.54
N THR A 408 22.12 7.30 20.35
CA THR A 408 21.49 8.55 19.91
C THR A 408 19.98 8.37 19.71
N GLU A 409 19.56 7.24 19.13
CA GLU A 409 18.14 6.88 18.97
C GLU A 409 17.43 6.69 20.31
N GLU A 410 18.10 6.04 21.26
CA GLU A 410 17.60 5.80 22.62
C GLU A 410 17.64 7.06 23.49
N GLY A 411 18.34 8.11 23.04
CA GLY A 411 18.53 9.35 23.79
C GLY A 411 19.50 9.19 24.97
N ARG A 412 20.33 8.14 24.96
CA ARG A 412 21.44 7.95 25.91
C ARG A 412 22.63 8.85 25.59
N ARG A 413 22.69 9.39 24.37
CA ARG A 413 23.72 10.32 23.89
C ARG A 413 23.09 11.60 23.35
N HIS A 414 23.69 12.73 23.69
CA HIS A 414 23.35 14.01 23.07
C HIS A 414 23.93 14.07 21.64
N PRO A 415 23.14 14.46 20.63
CA PRO A 415 23.65 14.65 19.27
C PRO A 415 24.72 15.74 19.22
N THR A 416 25.56 15.70 18.19
CA THR A 416 26.55 16.73 17.89
C THR A 416 25.90 18.11 17.75
N ASP A 417 26.63 19.15 18.17
CA ASP A 417 26.15 20.53 18.07
C ASP A 417 25.80 20.88 16.62
N LYS A 418 24.68 21.58 16.42
CA LYS A 418 24.22 21.96 15.07
C LYS A 418 25.20 22.87 14.34
N THR A 419 26.01 23.65 15.06
CA THR A 419 27.07 24.49 14.48
C THR A 419 28.21 23.66 13.87
N GLU A 420 28.37 22.41 14.32
CA GLU A 420 29.38 21.51 13.79
C GLU A 420 28.91 20.70 12.58
N LEU A 421 27.60 20.66 12.34
CA LEU A 421 26.97 19.87 11.28
C LEU A 421 26.83 20.67 9.97
N PRO A 422 26.71 19.98 8.82
CA PRO A 422 26.47 20.65 7.55
C PRO A 422 25.21 21.52 7.59
N GLU A 423 25.28 22.71 6.97
CA GLU A 423 24.18 23.70 6.93
C GLU A 423 22.85 23.08 6.47
N PHE A 424 22.91 22.14 5.53
CA PHE A 424 21.75 21.37 5.09
C PHE A 424 20.95 20.78 6.26
N LEU A 425 21.60 20.29 7.34
CA LEU A 425 20.97 19.64 8.49
C LEU A 425 20.51 20.61 9.59
N THR A 426 20.86 21.90 9.51
CA THR A 426 20.48 22.89 10.54
C THR A 426 19.03 23.36 10.39
N GLY A 427 18.52 23.36 9.15
CA GLY A 427 17.16 23.75 8.78
C GLY A 427 16.11 22.63 8.82
N SER A 428 14.86 22.99 8.50
CA SER A 428 13.79 22.01 8.34
C SER A 428 13.99 21.20 7.07
N GLN A 429 14.15 19.88 7.22
CA GLN A 429 14.25 18.99 6.07
C GLN A 429 12.90 18.84 5.36
N PRO A 430 12.91 18.63 4.03
CA PRO A 430 11.71 18.27 3.31
C PRO A 430 11.20 16.89 3.75
N ILE A 431 9.89 16.69 3.66
CA ILE A 431 9.23 15.43 3.97
C ILE A 431 9.67 14.38 2.95
N ASN A 432 10.20 13.26 3.44
CA ASN A 432 10.55 12.11 2.62
C ASN A 432 9.28 11.42 2.08
N ALA A 433 9.16 11.30 0.75
CA ALA A 433 7.96 10.78 0.12
C ALA A 433 7.75 9.27 0.36
N GLU A 434 8.81 8.52 0.66
CA GLU A 434 8.70 7.12 1.02
C GLU A 434 8.30 6.94 2.48
N ALA A 435 8.89 7.71 3.40
CA ALA A 435 8.49 7.71 4.81
C ALA A 435 7.03 8.08 4.97
N GLU A 436 6.58 9.15 4.31
CA GLU A 436 5.19 9.62 4.31
C GLU A 436 4.21 8.53 3.85
N ARG A 437 4.51 7.84 2.74
CA ARG A 437 3.68 6.73 2.25
C ARG A 437 3.65 5.54 3.21
N LYS A 438 4.78 5.21 3.85
CA LYS A 438 4.88 4.13 4.84
C LYS A 438 4.11 4.48 6.12
N ALA A 439 4.25 5.71 6.60
CA ALA A 439 3.54 6.23 7.76
C ALA A 439 2.03 6.17 7.53
N TYR A 440 1.55 6.69 6.40
CA TYR A 440 0.13 6.66 6.07
C TYR A 440 -0.42 5.24 5.92
N ALA A 441 0.35 4.31 5.31
CA ALA A 441 -0.06 2.91 5.25
C ALA A 441 -0.20 2.27 6.66
N LYS A 442 0.70 2.62 7.60
CA LYS A 442 0.60 2.19 9.01
C LYS A 442 -0.64 2.76 9.68
N GLU A 443 -0.98 4.03 9.41
CA GLU A 443 -2.20 4.66 9.93
C GLU A 443 -3.47 3.99 9.39
N LEU A 444 -3.54 3.71 8.09
CA LEU A 444 -4.65 2.98 7.50
C LEU A 444 -4.83 1.60 8.15
N MET A 445 -3.73 0.90 8.46
CA MET A 445 -3.79 -0.37 9.18
C MET A 445 -4.25 -0.21 10.64
N LYS A 446 -3.87 0.88 11.33
CA LYS A 446 -4.41 1.20 12.66
C LYS A 446 -5.92 1.47 12.60
N MET A 447 -6.36 2.26 11.62
CA MET A 447 -7.79 2.53 11.37
C MET A 447 -8.54 1.22 11.08
N TRP A 448 -7.93 0.34 10.29
CA TRP A 448 -8.56 -0.93 9.93
C TRP A 448 -8.69 -1.86 11.13
N ASN A 449 -7.63 -2.00 11.92
CA ASN A 449 -7.65 -2.75 13.18
C ASN A 449 -8.66 -2.19 14.19
N LYS A 450 -8.81 -0.86 14.29
CA LYS A 450 -9.84 -0.25 15.15
C LYS A 450 -11.26 -0.62 14.69
N ARG A 451 -11.53 -0.57 13.38
CA ARG A 451 -12.82 -0.99 12.80
C ARG A 451 -13.07 -2.49 13.04
N TRP A 452 -12.05 -3.31 12.82
CA TRP A 452 -12.09 -4.76 13.05
C TRP A 452 -12.44 -5.10 14.49
N ARG A 453 -11.74 -4.52 15.47
CA ARG A 453 -12.04 -4.75 16.90
C ARG A 453 -13.47 -4.38 17.26
N LYS A 454 -14.01 -3.28 16.71
CA LYS A 454 -15.41 -2.89 16.93
C LYS A 454 -16.39 -3.88 16.28
N ALA A 455 -16.08 -4.38 15.09
CA ALA A 455 -16.91 -5.37 14.40
C ALA A 455 -16.87 -6.74 15.11
N LYS A 456 -15.71 -7.12 15.66
CA LYS A 456 -15.49 -8.33 16.46
C LYS A 456 -16.21 -8.26 17.81
N LYS A 457 -16.10 -7.16 18.57
CA LYS A 457 -16.78 -7.00 19.87
C LYS A 457 -18.30 -7.19 19.81
N ARG A 458 -18.92 -6.91 18.65
CA ARG A 458 -20.36 -7.15 18.42
C ARG A 458 -20.71 -8.64 18.23
N ARG A 459 -19.72 -9.52 18.20
CA ARG A 459 -19.83 -10.96 17.92
C ARG A 459 -19.07 -11.67 19.03
N GLU A 460 -19.79 -12.04 20.07
CA GLU A 460 -19.25 -12.84 21.17
C GLU A 460 -18.65 -14.14 20.60
N GLY A 461 -17.53 -14.60 21.15
CA GLY A 461 -16.84 -15.83 20.74
C GLY A 461 -15.43 -15.61 20.16
N GLY A 462 -14.43 -16.22 20.77
CA GLY A 462 -13.00 -16.13 20.39
C GLY A 462 -12.63 -16.78 19.04
N THR A 463 -13.52 -16.80 18.06
CA THR A 463 -13.35 -17.50 16.78
C THR A 463 -12.45 -16.78 15.76
N MET A 464 -12.03 -15.55 16.06
CA MET A 464 -11.26 -14.67 15.17
C MET A 464 -10.04 -14.06 15.86
N GLU A 465 -9.00 -13.73 15.10
CA GLU A 465 -7.78 -13.08 15.56
C GLU A 465 -8.06 -11.66 16.09
N GLU A 466 -7.12 -11.12 16.86
CA GLU A 466 -7.18 -9.72 17.31
C GLU A 466 -6.84 -8.73 16.19
N ASN A 467 -5.87 -9.10 15.35
CA ASN A 467 -5.43 -8.29 14.20
C ASN A 467 -6.18 -8.69 12.93
N VAL A 468 -6.54 -7.69 12.14
CA VAL A 468 -7.35 -7.83 10.92
C VAL A 468 -6.62 -8.49 9.73
N LEU A 469 -5.29 -8.62 9.79
CA LEU A 469 -4.54 -9.28 8.70
C LEU A 469 -4.83 -10.77 8.60
N LEU A 470 -5.20 -11.41 9.71
CA LEU A 470 -5.46 -12.84 9.83
C LEU A 470 -4.29 -13.68 9.24
N ASP A 471 -3.04 -13.30 9.55
CA ASP A 471 -1.84 -13.86 8.90
C ASP A 471 -1.75 -15.39 8.99
N GLU A 472 -2.16 -15.94 10.13
CA GLU A 472 -2.29 -17.39 10.37
C GLU A 472 -3.26 -18.03 9.35
N PHE A 473 -4.48 -17.51 9.27
CA PHE A 473 -5.49 -17.98 8.32
C PHE A 473 -5.06 -17.79 6.85
N GLN A 474 -4.42 -16.66 6.51
CA GLN A 474 -3.96 -16.39 5.14
C GLN A 474 -2.86 -17.35 4.69
N LYS A 475 -2.03 -17.86 5.61
CA LYS A 475 -1.06 -18.92 5.33
C LYS A 475 -1.78 -20.24 5.06
N VAL A 476 -2.66 -20.65 5.97
CA VAL A 476 -3.44 -21.90 5.84
C VAL A 476 -4.27 -21.92 4.56
N ALA A 477 -4.90 -20.81 4.19
CA ALA A 477 -5.72 -20.72 2.98
C ALA A 477 -4.94 -20.98 1.67
N LYS A 478 -3.60 -20.98 1.67
CA LYS A 478 -2.82 -21.34 0.48
C LYS A 478 -2.77 -22.85 0.24
N GLU A 479 -2.96 -23.64 1.29
CA GLU A 479 -2.88 -25.11 1.28
C GLU A 479 -4.26 -25.77 1.20
N LEU A 480 -5.33 -24.97 1.16
CA LEU A 480 -6.70 -25.43 1.16
C LEU A 480 -7.39 -25.17 -0.18
N THR A 481 -8.31 -26.05 -0.53
CA THR A 481 -9.18 -25.83 -1.68
C THR A 481 -10.20 -24.73 -1.42
N ARG A 482 -10.76 -24.20 -2.50
CA ARG A 482 -11.80 -23.17 -2.40
C ARG A 482 -13.00 -23.61 -1.56
N PRO A 483 -13.49 -24.87 -1.66
CA PRO A 483 -14.52 -25.35 -0.78
C PRO A 483 -14.11 -25.29 0.70
N GLN A 484 -12.95 -25.86 1.03
CA GLN A 484 -12.41 -25.89 2.39
C GLN A 484 -12.30 -24.47 2.97
N ILE A 485 -11.73 -23.52 2.22
CA ILE A 485 -11.65 -22.11 2.61
C ILE A 485 -13.03 -21.52 2.91
N SER A 486 -13.99 -21.69 2.02
CA SER A 486 -15.34 -21.12 2.19
C SER A 486 -16.05 -21.70 3.42
N LEU A 487 -15.87 -22.99 3.68
CA LEU A 487 -16.44 -23.64 4.87
C LEU A 487 -15.81 -23.09 6.16
N LEU A 488 -14.49 -22.92 6.19
CA LEU A 488 -13.79 -22.36 7.35
C LEU A 488 -14.15 -20.91 7.60
N ILE A 489 -14.30 -20.09 6.56
CA ILE A 489 -14.75 -18.69 6.72
C ILE A 489 -16.16 -18.67 7.32
N GLN A 490 -17.05 -19.57 6.88
CA GLN A 490 -18.39 -19.70 7.46
C GLN A 490 -18.36 -20.15 8.92
N ALA A 491 -17.53 -21.14 9.27
CA ALA A 491 -17.37 -21.59 10.65
C ALA A 491 -16.83 -20.47 11.55
N ARG A 492 -15.76 -19.79 11.11
CA ARG A 492 -15.13 -18.68 11.85
C ARG A 492 -16.06 -17.49 12.03
N SER A 493 -16.97 -17.26 11.08
CA SER A 493 -17.91 -16.14 11.12
C SER A 493 -19.28 -16.46 11.69
N ASP A 494 -19.53 -17.70 12.12
CA ASP A 494 -20.86 -18.19 12.55
C ASP A 494 -21.94 -18.01 11.46
N HIS A 495 -21.57 -18.39 10.23
CA HIS A 495 -22.40 -18.31 9.03
C HIS A 495 -22.59 -19.68 8.36
N LEU A 496 -22.32 -20.77 9.07
CA LEU A 496 -22.67 -22.11 8.59
C LEU A 496 -24.20 -22.21 8.40
N PRO A 497 -24.67 -23.02 7.44
CA PRO A 497 -26.11 -23.25 7.20
C PRO A 497 -26.72 -24.19 8.25
N LEU A 498 -26.57 -23.85 9.53
CA LEU A 498 -27.17 -24.55 10.67
C LEU A 498 -28.53 -23.93 11.03
N ASN A 499 -29.39 -24.66 11.74
CA ASN A 499 -30.77 -24.24 11.97
C ASN A 499 -30.89 -22.87 12.65
N ALA A 500 -30.02 -22.51 13.61
CA ALA A 500 -30.08 -21.18 14.24
C ALA A 500 -29.92 -20.06 13.19
N ARG A 501 -28.97 -20.24 12.27
CA ARG A 501 -28.75 -19.30 11.16
C ARG A 501 -29.86 -19.33 10.12
N LEU A 502 -30.28 -20.52 9.71
CA LEU A 502 -31.33 -20.70 8.71
C LEU A 502 -32.68 -20.13 9.18
N TYR A 503 -32.99 -20.26 10.47
CA TYR A 503 -34.18 -19.67 11.09
C TYR A 503 -34.15 -18.13 11.03
N MET A 504 -33.03 -17.50 11.39
CA MET A 504 -32.86 -16.04 11.29
C MET A 504 -33.10 -15.49 9.87
N ILE A 505 -32.78 -16.29 8.84
CA ILE A 505 -32.98 -15.90 7.44
C ILE A 505 -34.25 -16.49 6.82
N ARG A 506 -35.15 -17.06 7.64
CA ARG A 506 -36.44 -17.65 7.24
C ARG A 506 -36.32 -18.78 6.22
N LYS A 507 -35.29 -19.62 6.38
CA LYS A 507 -35.02 -20.83 5.58
C LYS A 507 -35.16 -22.13 6.36
N ALA A 508 -35.41 -22.05 7.67
CA ALA A 508 -35.79 -23.18 8.52
C ALA A 508 -36.95 -22.77 9.42
N GLU A 509 -37.79 -23.72 9.80
CA GLU A 509 -38.95 -23.50 10.68
C GLU A 509 -38.56 -23.32 12.15
N THR A 510 -37.37 -23.75 12.54
CA THR A 510 -36.88 -23.68 13.91
C THR A 510 -35.38 -23.42 13.97
N SER A 511 -34.92 -22.72 15.02
CA SER A 511 -33.50 -22.55 15.34
C SER A 511 -32.88 -23.77 16.02
N LYS A 512 -33.71 -24.73 16.45
CA LYS A 512 -33.31 -25.80 17.35
C LYS A 512 -32.53 -26.93 16.67
N CYS A 513 -31.59 -27.51 17.41
CA CYS A 513 -30.80 -28.65 16.96
C CYS A 513 -31.66 -29.92 16.81
N PRO A 514 -31.70 -30.56 15.63
CA PRO A 514 -32.52 -31.76 15.42
C PRO A 514 -31.91 -33.01 16.05
N ARG A 515 -30.58 -33.03 16.25
CA ARG A 515 -29.83 -34.20 16.74
C ARG A 515 -29.60 -34.19 18.25
N CYS A 516 -29.73 -33.03 18.90
CA CYS A 516 -29.48 -32.92 20.33
C CYS A 516 -30.52 -33.74 21.11
N ARG A 517 -30.03 -34.67 21.95
CA ARG A 517 -30.86 -35.50 22.82
C ARG A 517 -31.19 -34.82 24.15
N THR A 518 -30.37 -33.87 24.56
CA THR A 518 -30.50 -33.12 25.82
C THR A 518 -31.41 -31.90 25.64
N ARG A 519 -32.37 -31.73 26.56
CA ARG A 519 -33.23 -30.55 26.65
C ARG A 519 -32.77 -29.71 27.85
N ARG A 520 -32.43 -28.44 27.66
CA ARG A 520 -32.17 -27.47 28.75
C ARG A 520 -33.44 -26.66 28.96
N GLY A 521 -34.01 -26.68 30.17
CA GLY A 521 -35.27 -25.98 30.47
C GLY A 521 -36.45 -26.44 29.59
N GLY A 522 -36.52 -27.72 29.23
CA GLY A 522 -37.61 -28.29 28.41
C GLY A 522 -37.47 -28.10 26.89
N THR A 523 -36.50 -27.31 26.42
CA THR A 523 -36.28 -27.06 24.98
C THR A 523 -34.92 -27.57 24.50
N ARG A 524 -34.81 -27.89 23.20
CA ARG A 524 -33.52 -28.22 22.57
C ARG A 524 -32.67 -26.95 22.43
N ALA A 525 -31.35 -27.10 22.44
CA ALA A 525 -30.42 -25.99 22.20
C ALA A 525 -30.56 -25.45 20.77
N ASP A 526 -30.20 -24.18 20.57
CA ASP A 526 -30.07 -23.61 19.22
C ASP A 526 -28.91 -24.27 18.48
N GLU A 527 -29.09 -24.54 17.19
CA GLU A 527 -28.06 -25.14 16.35
C GLU A 527 -27.18 -24.07 15.73
N ASP A 528 -26.21 -23.59 16.49
CA ASP A 528 -25.15 -22.71 16.04
C ASP A 528 -23.78 -23.44 16.02
N VAL A 529 -22.73 -22.74 15.58
CA VAL A 529 -21.38 -23.32 15.52
C VAL A 529 -20.90 -23.71 16.91
N GLN A 530 -21.21 -22.91 17.93
CA GLN A 530 -20.80 -23.17 19.31
C GLN A 530 -21.38 -24.50 19.81
N HIS A 531 -22.69 -24.68 19.63
CA HIS A 531 -23.38 -25.90 20.02
C HIS A 531 -22.84 -27.12 19.26
N VAL A 532 -22.72 -27.05 17.93
CA VAL A 532 -22.27 -28.20 17.12
C VAL A 532 -20.83 -28.58 17.46
N VAL A 533 -19.91 -27.62 17.49
CA VAL A 533 -18.45 -27.85 17.64
C VAL A 533 -18.04 -28.11 19.08
N TYR A 534 -18.73 -27.57 20.10
CA TYR A 534 -18.32 -27.73 21.51
C TYR A 534 -19.31 -28.50 22.41
N GLU A 535 -20.63 -28.46 22.16
CA GLU A 535 -21.60 -28.86 23.20
C GLU A 535 -22.51 -30.06 22.86
N CYS A 536 -22.81 -30.28 21.58
CA CYS A 536 -23.85 -31.21 21.15
C CYS A 536 -23.53 -32.68 21.46
N THR A 537 -24.23 -33.28 22.43
CA THR A 537 -24.00 -34.67 22.88
C THR A 537 -24.12 -35.72 21.77
N ALA A 538 -24.82 -35.41 20.67
CA ALA A 538 -24.93 -36.29 19.50
C ALA A 538 -23.60 -36.49 18.76
N TYR A 539 -22.68 -35.52 18.83
CA TYR A 539 -21.41 -35.55 18.11
C TYR A 539 -20.21 -35.89 19.00
N THR A 540 -20.43 -36.40 20.22
CA THR A 540 -19.36 -36.69 21.20
C THR A 540 -18.25 -37.58 20.62
N ARG A 541 -18.59 -38.65 19.88
CA ARG A 541 -17.59 -39.54 19.26
C ARG A 541 -16.75 -38.82 18.22
N SER A 542 -17.40 -38.15 17.25
CA SER A 542 -16.70 -37.39 16.20
C SER A 542 -15.88 -36.22 16.76
N ARG A 543 -16.35 -35.60 17.86
CA ARG A 543 -15.65 -34.50 18.54
C ARG A 543 -14.39 -34.98 19.27
N ARG A 544 -14.41 -36.16 19.91
CA ARG A 544 -13.19 -36.75 20.49
C ARG A 544 -12.12 -36.98 19.42
N GLU A 545 -12.53 -37.46 18.25
CA GLU A 545 -11.63 -37.65 17.12
C GLU A 545 -11.06 -36.33 16.59
N LEU A 546 -11.89 -35.27 16.52
CA LEU A 546 -11.43 -33.91 16.23
C LEU A 546 -10.36 -33.46 17.23
N TRP A 547 -10.60 -33.57 18.54
CA TRP A 547 -9.67 -33.13 19.57
C TRP A 547 -8.35 -33.90 19.57
N ARG A 548 -8.40 -35.20 19.25
CA ARG A 548 -7.21 -36.03 19.05
C ARG A 548 -6.35 -35.50 17.91
N LYS A 549 -6.95 -35.24 16.74
CA LYS A 549 -6.23 -34.71 15.56
C LYS A 549 -5.73 -33.28 15.75
N VAL A 550 -6.48 -32.45 16.48
CA VAL A 550 -6.13 -31.05 16.75
C VAL A 550 -5.06 -30.92 17.86
N GLY A 551 -4.82 -31.98 18.62
CA GLY A 551 -3.80 -32.05 19.68
C GLY A 551 -4.20 -31.25 20.93
N GLY A 552 -5.42 -31.44 21.41
CA GLY A 552 -5.95 -30.84 22.64
C GLY A 552 -7.46 -30.62 22.62
N GLU A 553 -8.11 -30.68 23.77
CA GLU A 553 -9.55 -30.45 23.92
C GLU A 553 -9.89 -28.95 23.92
N ASN A 554 -11.11 -28.61 23.47
CA ASN A 554 -11.67 -27.26 23.52
C ASN A 554 -10.84 -26.16 22.85
N LYS A 555 -9.98 -26.50 21.88
CA LYS A 555 -9.30 -25.48 21.07
C LYS A 555 -10.33 -24.64 20.32
N SER A 556 -10.12 -23.33 20.32
CA SER A 556 -10.98 -22.40 19.59
C SER A 556 -10.91 -22.63 18.08
N ILE A 557 -11.93 -22.19 17.36
CA ILE A 557 -11.95 -22.26 15.88
C ILE A 557 -10.76 -21.51 15.29
N ARG A 558 -10.34 -20.40 15.93
CA ARG A 558 -9.15 -19.66 15.54
C ARG A 558 -7.91 -20.56 15.60
N GLU A 559 -7.67 -21.21 16.72
CA GLU A 559 -6.52 -22.10 16.91
C GLU A 559 -6.56 -23.30 15.96
N MET A 560 -7.74 -23.87 15.73
CA MET A 560 -7.93 -24.96 14.76
C MET A 560 -7.68 -24.52 13.31
N THR A 561 -7.82 -23.23 12.99
CA THR A 561 -7.65 -22.70 11.63
C THR A 561 -6.35 -21.92 11.44
N ALA A 562 -5.45 -21.99 12.43
CA ALA A 562 -4.10 -21.44 12.34
C ALA A 562 -3.08 -22.39 11.69
N GLU A 563 -3.42 -23.68 11.57
CA GLU A 563 -2.59 -24.72 10.93
C GLU A 563 -3.44 -25.58 9.99
N ALA A 564 -2.89 -25.97 8.83
CA ALA A 564 -3.65 -26.62 7.76
C ALA A 564 -4.22 -27.98 8.17
N GLU A 565 -3.44 -28.82 8.86
CA GLU A 565 -3.89 -30.15 9.29
C GLU A 565 -5.02 -30.08 10.32
N LYS A 566 -4.93 -29.14 11.27
CA LYS A 566 -5.99 -28.88 12.25
C LYS A 566 -7.25 -28.35 11.56
N ALA A 567 -7.08 -27.50 10.55
CA ALA A 567 -8.18 -26.94 9.78
C ALA A 567 -8.92 -28.02 8.98
N LYS A 568 -8.17 -28.94 8.34
CA LYS A 568 -8.71 -30.12 7.66
C LYS A 568 -9.45 -31.03 8.63
N ALA A 569 -8.92 -31.27 9.84
CA ALA A 569 -9.61 -32.06 10.86
C ALA A 569 -10.96 -31.44 11.25
N LEU A 570 -11.03 -30.11 11.42
CA LEU A 570 -12.29 -29.40 11.67
C LEU A 570 -13.26 -29.53 10.49
N ILE A 571 -12.78 -29.43 9.26
CA ILE A 571 -13.61 -29.62 8.05
C ILE A 571 -14.23 -31.03 8.03
N VAL A 572 -13.41 -32.07 8.24
CA VAL A 572 -13.88 -33.46 8.30
C VAL A 572 -14.93 -33.64 9.39
N PHE A 573 -14.73 -33.07 10.58
CA PHE A 573 -15.73 -33.10 11.64
C PHE A 573 -17.04 -32.43 11.21
N LEU A 574 -16.97 -31.21 10.65
CA LEU A 574 -18.14 -30.43 10.24
C LEU A 574 -18.95 -31.15 9.15
N ILE A 575 -18.29 -31.75 8.16
CA ILE A 575 -18.93 -32.55 7.11
C ILE A 575 -19.55 -33.81 7.72
N GLY A 576 -18.80 -34.53 8.57
CA GLY A 576 -19.26 -35.75 9.24
C GLY A 576 -20.47 -35.57 10.18
N THR A 577 -20.87 -34.33 10.49
CA THR A 577 -22.13 -34.06 11.19
C THR A 577 -23.38 -34.38 10.34
N GLY A 578 -23.24 -34.42 9.01
CA GLY A 578 -24.34 -34.57 8.05
C GLY A 578 -25.31 -33.38 8.03
N ARG A 579 -24.89 -32.21 8.53
CA ARG A 579 -25.71 -30.98 8.57
C ARG A 579 -25.44 -30.03 7.41
N LEU A 580 -24.33 -30.23 6.70
CA LEU A 580 -23.92 -29.39 5.58
C LEU A 580 -24.47 -29.96 4.27
N SER A 581 -24.61 -29.13 3.24
CA SER A 581 -25.14 -29.58 1.95
C SER A 581 -24.22 -30.61 1.25
N ARG A 582 -24.80 -31.57 0.53
CA ARG A 582 -24.09 -32.56 -0.35
C ARG A 582 -22.98 -31.97 -1.22
N LYS A 583 -23.09 -30.70 -1.59
CA LYS A 583 -22.05 -29.95 -2.31
C LYS A 583 -20.67 -29.98 -1.64
N TRP A 584 -20.61 -29.96 -0.32
CA TRP A 584 -19.34 -30.00 0.44
C TRP A 584 -18.82 -31.43 0.59
N GLU A 585 -19.71 -32.42 0.58
CA GLU A 585 -19.36 -33.84 0.58
C GLU A 585 -18.75 -34.25 -0.77
N ALA A 586 -19.39 -33.88 -1.88
CA ALA A 586 -18.91 -34.18 -3.24
C ALA A 586 -17.57 -33.49 -3.57
N ALA A 587 -17.42 -32.21 -3.23
CA ALA A 587 -16.22 -31.43 -3.54
C ALA A 587 -14.97 -31.86 -2.74
N MET A 588 -15.12 -32.78 -1.77
CA MET A 588 -14.04 -33.33 -0.96
C MET A 588 -13.79 -34.82 -1.27
N GLY A 589 -14.74 -35.51 -1.93
CA GLY A 589 -14.57 -36.88 -2.43
C GLY A 589 -13.74 -36.93 -3.72
N GLU A 590 -13.92 -35.96 -4.61
CA GLU A 590 -13.13 -35.81 -5.85
C GLU A 590 -11.62 -35.61 -5.57
N GLU A 591 -11.22 -35.13 -4.38
CA GLU A 591 -9.80 -35.03 -3.98
C GLU A 591 -9.19 -36.36 -3.53
N GLY A 592 -9.99 -37.34 -3.08
CA GLY A 592 -9.50 -38.68 -2.79
C GLY A 592 -9.13 -39.39 -4.07
N GLU A 593 -10.05 -39.36 -5.04
CA GLU A 593 -9.89 -39.99 -6.35
C GLU A 593 -8.81 -39.31 -7.20
N ALA A 594 -8.73 -37.97 -7.24
CA ALA A 594 -7.71 -37.27 -8.03
C ALA A 594 -6.27 -37.43 -7.47
N ARG A 595 -6.14 -37.67 -6.16
CA ARG A 595 -4.86 -37.85 -5.48
C ARG A 595 -4.40 -39.31 -5.54
N GLU A 596 -5.33 -40.26 -5.53
CA GLU A 596 -5.09 -41.65 -5.92
C GLU A 596 -4.67 -41.75 -7.40
N GLU A 597 -5.31 -41.01 -8.31
CA GLU A 597 -4.92 -40.97 -9.73
C GLU A 597 -3.55 -40.30 -9.97
N GLU A 598 -3.17 -39.26 -9.22
CA GLU A 598 -1.82 -38.66 -9.29
C GLU A 598 -0.74 -39.54 -8.65
N GLU A 599 -1.05 -40.25 -7.56
CA GLU A 599 -0.13 -41.24 -6.96
C GLU A 599 0.02 -42.48 -7.85
N GLU A 600 -1.04 -42.97 -8.48
CA GLU A 600 -1.00 -44.07 -9.47
C GLU A 600 -0.25 -43.67 -10.74
N ARG A 601 -0.42 -42.43 -11.23
CA ARG A 601 0.38 -41.91 -12.37
C ARG A 601 1.85 -41.72 -11.99
N GLY A 602 2.14 -41.24 -10.80
CA GLY A 602 3.50 -41.09 -10.28
C GLY A 602 4.23 -42.44 -10.11
N LEU A 603 3.51 -43.46 -9.63
CA LEU A 603 4.01 -44.84 -9.52
C LEU A 603 4.24 -45.50 -10.87
N HIS A 604 3.42 -45.22 -11.90
CA HIS A 604 3.63 -45.74 -13.25
C HIS A 604 4.84 -45.10 -13.96
N THR A 605 5.12 -43.81 -13.72
CA THR A 605 6.30 -43.15 -14.31
C THR A 605 7.65 -43.58 -13.72
N ILE A 606 7.69 -44.19 -12.54
CA ILE A 606 8.96 -44.65 -11.92
C ILE A 606 9.38 -46.04 -12.44
N VAL A 607 8.48 -46.80 -13.08
CA VAL A 607 8.78 -48.15 -13.59
C VAL A 607 9.24 -48.14 -15.05
N GLU A 608 9.06 -47.04 -15.80
CA GLU A 608 9.44 -46.95 -17.23
C GLU A 608 10.77 -46.21 -17.50
N GLU A 609 11.44 -45.64 -16.49
CA GLU A 609 12.73 -44.93 -16.69
C GLU A 609 14.00 -45.79 -16.43
N ASP A 610 13.87 -47.05 -16.00
CA ASP A 610 15.01 -47.97 -15.78
C ASP A 610 15.29 -48.92 -16.98
N GLU A 611 14.53 -48.82 -18.06
CA GLU A 611 14.78 -49.54 -19.31
C GLU A 611 14.81 -48.58 -20.50
N LEU A 612 15.87 -47.78 -20.65
CA LEU A 612 16.48 -47.36 -21.93
C LEU A 612 17.58 -46.29 -21.70
N ASN A 613 18.84 -46.76 -21.70
CA ASN A 613 20.10 -46.06 -22.02
C ASN A 613 20.55 -44.83 -21.20
#